data_AF-A0A177WPR3-F1
#
_entry.id   AF-A0A177WPR3-F1
#
_cell.length_a   1.000
_cell.length_b   1.000
_cell.length_c   1.000
_cell.angle_alpha   90.00
_cell.angle_beta   90.00
_cell.angle_gamma   90.00
#
_symmetry.space_group_name_H-M   'P 1'
#
loop_
_entity.id
_entity.type
_entity.pdbx_description
1 polymer ?
#
loop_
_entity_poly.entity_id
_entity_poly.type
_entity_poly.pdbx_seq_one_letter_code
_entity_poly.pdbx_strand_id
1 'polypeptide(L)'
;MDLTLKITPFLDKHLILPLIEFQEKRQIYNKKDLLKSKHQLLSTTKMMDFTNTVYKELQGTKKNEPGYDKRREHVLATLDDLEKQVNPCMNIIQDPTFVQQMKQDKVANLTLLKDKYKVMLLT
;
A
#
# COMPACT_ATOMS: atom_id res chain seq x y z
N MET A 1 4.65 -18.01 24.91
CA MET A 1 4.62 -18.75 23.63
C MET A 1 4.46 -17.75 22.50
N ASP A 2 5.14 -17.92 21.37
CA ASP A 2 4.96 -17.04 20.21
C ASP A 2 3.66 -17.42 19.47
N LEU A 3 2.78 -16.45 19.22
CA LEU A 3 1.51 -16.64 18.50
C LEU A 3 1.53 -16.10 17.07
N THR A 4 2.60 -15.46 16.62
CA THR A 4 2.69 -14.80 15.30
C THR A 4 2.27 -15.75 14.18
N LEU A 5 2.75 -16.99 14.19
CA LEU A 5 2.38 -17.99 13.17
C LEU A 5 0.89 -18.37 13.19
N LYS A 6 0.23 -18.31 14.36
CA LYS A 6 -1.20 -18.62 14.49
C LYS A 6 -2.08 -17.47 14.00
N ILE A 7 -1.65 -16.22 14.18
CA ILE A 7 -2.42 -15.04 13.78
C ILE A 7 -2.16 -14.61 12.34
N THR A 8 -0.99 -14.94 11.78
CA THR A 8 -0.57 -14.57 10.41
C THR A 8 -1.63 -14.87 9.34
N PRO A 9 -2.30 -16.03 9.32
CA PRO A 9 -3.32 -16.33 8.29
C PRO A 9 -4.55 -15.41 8.33
N PHE A 10 -4.79 -14.73 9.46
CA PHE A 10 -5.94 -13.86 9.70
C PHE A 10 -5.58 -12.37 9.56
N LEU A 11 -4.37 -12.05 9.11
CA LEU A 11 -3.85 -10.69 9.02
C LEU A 11 -3.43 -10.34 7.60
N ASP A 12 -3.61 -9.05 7.26
CA ASP A 12 -3.07 -8.51 6.01
C ASP A 12 -1.53 -8.52 6.04
N LYS A 13 -0.92 -8.61 4.86
CA LYS A 13 0.53 -8.64 4.67
C LYS A 13 1.24 -7.43 5.27
N HIS A 14 0.61 -6.25 5.21
CA HIS A 14 1.17 -5.03 5.82
C HIS A 14 1.11 -5.07 7.36
N LEU A 15 0.18 -5.84 7.93
CA LEU A 15 0.06 -6.04 9.38
C LEU A 15 1.00 -7.14 9.89
N ILE A 16 1.37 -8.09 9.04
CA ILE A 16 2.34 -9.15 9.36
C ILE A 16 3.77 -8.58 9.44
N LEU A 17 4.10 -7.59 8.61
CA LEU A 17 5.45 -7.00 8.57
C LEU A 17 5.94 -6.47 9.95
N PRO A 18 5.17 -5.64 10.68
CA PRO A 18 5.54 -5.21 12.04
C PRO A 18 5.78 -6.36 13.03
N LEU A 19 5.07 -7.48 12.86
CA LEU A 19 5.25 -8.66 13.72
C LEU A 19 6.60 -9.33 13.47
N ILE A 20 7.02 -9.43 12.20
CA ILE A 20 8.34 -9.95 11.83
C ILE A 20 9.45 -9.02 12.36
N GLU A 21 9.28 -7.70 12.22
CA GLU A 21 10.24 -6.71 12.76
C GLU A 21 10.33 -6.76 14.29
N PHE A 22 9.22 -7.01 14.97
CA PHE A 22 9.21 -7.21 16.41
C PHE A 22 9.98 -8.49 16.80
N GLN A 23 9.81 -9.58 16.08
CA GLN A 23 10.57 -10.81 16.31
C GLN A 23 12.07 -10.64 16.05
N GLU A 24 12.45 -9.82 15.07
CA GLU A 24 13.85 -9.47 14.79
C GLU A 24 14.48 -8.73 15.97
N LYS A 25 13.77 -7.75 16.56
CA LYS A 25 14.24 -7.03 17.76
C LYS A 25 14.40 -7.93 18.98
N ARG A 26 13.56 -8.96 19.12
CA ARG A 26 13.65 -9.92 20.23
C ARG A 26 14.81 -10.91 20.09
N GLN A 27 15.40 -11.03 18.89
CA GLN A 27 16.55 -11.92 18.60
C GLN A 27 16.32 -13.40 18.98
N ILE A 28 15.07 -13.85 18.98
CA ILE A 28 14.73 -15.26 19.32
C ILE A 28 14.90 -16.18 18.12
N TYR A 29 14.74 -15.64 16.91
CA TYR A 29 14.86 -16.37 15.65
C TYR A 29 16.13 -15.97 14.91
N ASN A 30 16.60 -16.86 14.04
CA ASN A 30 17.74 -16.58 13.17
C ASN A 30 17.42 -15.38 12.26
N LYS A 31 18.26 -14.35 12.31
CA LYS A 31 18.12 -13.14 11.50
C LYS A 31 17.99 -13.45 10.01
N LYS A 32 18.73 -14.43 9.49
CA LYS A 32 18.70 -14.80 8.07
C LYS A 32 17.34 -15.37 7.65
N ASP A 33 16.69 -16.14 8.51
CA ASP A 33 15.38 -16.74 8.22
C ASP A 33 14.26 -15.69 8.34
N LEU A 34 14.39 -14.76 9.28
CA LEU A 34 13.50 -13.59 9.36
C LEU A 34 13.62 -12.70 8.13
N LEU A 35 14.85 -12.43 7.65
CA LEU A 35 15.08 -11.64 6.43
C LEU A 35 14.50 -12.32 5.18
N LYS A 36 14.65 -13.64 5.04
CA LYS A 36 14.01 -14.41 3.96
C LYS A 36 12.49 -14.31 4.02
N SER A 37 11.92 -14.46 5.21
CA SER A 37 10.47 -14.37 5.42
C SER A 37 9.96 -12.97 5.09
N LYS A 38 10.68 -11.93 5.53
CA LYS A 38 10.40 -10.52 5.21
C LYS A 38 10.46 -10.27 3.70
N HIS A 39 11.50 -10.76 3.02
CA HIS A 39 11.63 -10.65 1.57
C HIS A 39 10.45 -11.33 0.86
N GLN A 40 10.13 -12.57 1.19
CA GLN A 40 9.03 -13.32 0.57
C GLN A 40 7.67 -12.62 0.76
N LEU A 41 7.42 -12.08 1.95
CA LEU A 41 6.21 -11.30 2.22
C LEU A 41 6.13 -10.07 1.30
N LEU A 42 7.20 -9.28 1.26
CA LEU A 42 7.28 -8.03 0.51
C LEU A 42 7.29 -8.22 -1.01
N SER A 43 7.88 -9.31 -1.54
CA SER A 43 7.89 -9.60 -2.98
C SER A 43 6.48 -9.71 -3.58
N THR A 44 5.49 -10.04 -2.75
CA THR A 44 4.07 -10.13 -3.14
C THR A 44 3.30 -8.82 -3.04
N THR A 45 3.91 -7.75 -2.51
CA THR A 45 3.31 -6.41 -2.42
C THR A 45 3.93 -5.48 -3.48
N LYS A 46 3.42 -4.25 -3.59
CA LYS A 46 4.02 -3.20 -4.42
C LYS A 46 5.12 -2.40 -3.70
N MET A 47 5.53 -2.79 -2.49
CA MET A 47 6.60 -2.13 -1.71
C MET A 47 8.01 -2.48 -2.22
N MET A 48 8.29 -2.17 -3.49
CA MET A 48 9.49 -2.66 -4.18
C MET A 48 10.78 -2.10 -3.61
N ASP A 49 10.81 -0.82 -3.25
CA ASP A 49 12.00 -0.17 -2.70
C ASP A 49 12.42 -0.83 -1.38
N PHE A 50 11.43 -1.18 -0.57
CA PHE A 50 11.67 -1.90 0.67
C PHE A 50 12.07 -3.36 0.41
N THR A 51 11.41 -4.04 -0.52
CA THR A 51 11.78 -5.40 -0.95
C THR A 51 13.24 -5.45 -1.40
N ASN A 52 13.67 -4.50 -2.23
CA ASN A 52 15.02 -4.37 -2.74
C ASN A 52 16.05 -4.07 -1.62
N THR A 53 15.66 -3.27 -0.62
CA THR A 53 16.50 -3.02 0.55
C THR A 53 16.74 -4.31 1.35
N VAL A 54 15.67 -5.08 1.59
CA VAL A 54 15.75 -6.38 2.27
C VAL A 54 16.53 -7.40 1.44
N TYR A 55 16.39 -7.40 0.11
CA TYR A 55 17.18 -8.23 -0.80
C TYR A 55 18.69 -7.95 -0.69
N LYS A 56 19.06 -6.66 -0.71
CA LYS A 56 20.46 -6.22 -0.57
C LYS A 56 21.06 -6.66 0.76
N GLU A 57 20.29 -6.51 1.85
CA GLU A 57 20.70 -6.99 3.19
C GLU A 57 20.86 -8.51 3.21
N LEU A 58 19.91 -9.25 2.62
CA LEU A 58 19.92 -10.72 2.59
C LEU A 58 21.10 -11.30 1.79
N GLN A 59 21.45 -10.68 0.66
CA GLN A 59 22.52 -11.13 -0.24
C GLN A 59 23.88 -10.49 0.07
N GLY A 60 23.94 -9.51 0.98
CA GLY A 60 25.17 -8.76 1.28
C GLY A 60 25.70 -7.99 0.07
N THR A 61 24.82 -7.53 -0.82
CA THR A 61 25.18 -6.88 -2.08
C THR A 61 24.62 -5.46 -2.17
N LYS A 62 25.27 -4.61 -2.96
CA LYS A 62 24.75 -3.28 -3.30
C LYS A 62 23.88 -3.29 -4.56
N LYS A 63 23.90 -4.39 -5.32
CA LYS A 63 23.14 -4.55 -6.57
C LYS A 63 21.65 -4.67 -6.27
N ASN A 64 20.82 -4.10 -7.14
CA ASN A 64 19.37 -4.24 -7.03
C ASN A 64 18.94 -5.69 -7.29
N GLU A 65 17.76 -6.06 -6.79
CA GLU A 65 17.07 -7.30 -7.16
C GLU A 65 16.90 -7.35 -8.70
N PRO A 66 17.11 -8.51 -9.35
CA PRO A 66 16.85 -8.68 -10.77
C PRO A 66 15.42 -8.23 -11.14
N GLY A 67 15.31 -7.34 -12.11
CA GLY A 67 14.01 -6.83 -12.58
C GLY A 67 13.41 -5.69 -11.75
N TYR A 68 14.06 -5.27 -10.67
CA TYR A 68 13.63 -4.13 -9.85
C TYR A 68 13.37 -2.86 -10.67
N ASP A 69 14.29 -2.47 -11.55
CA ASP A 69 14.17 -1.20 -12.29
C ASP A 69 12.96 -1.21 -13.25
N LYS A 70 12.73 -2.33 -13.95
CA LYS A 70 11.54 -2.50 -14.81
C LYS A 70 10.24 -2.49 -14.02
N ARG A 71 10.23 -3.17 -12.87
CA ARG A 71 9.05 -3.22 -11.99
C ARG A 71 8.75 -1.83 -11.41
N ARG A 72 9.79 -1.08 -11.06
CA ARG A 72 9.72 0.33 -10.60
C ARG A 72 9.07 1.22 -11.63
N GLU A 73 9.54 1.18 -12.87
CA GLU A 73 8.97 1.95 -13.97
C GLU A 73 7.47 1.63 -14.15
N HIS A 74 7.10 0.36 -14.17
CA HIS A 74 5.70 -0.06 -14.33
C HIS A 74 4.78 0.45 -13.21
N VAL A 75 5.23 0.37 -11.95
CA VAL A 75 4.41 0.86 -10.83
C VAL A 75 4.28 2.37 -10.85
N LEU A 76 5.35 3.11 -11.19
CA LEU A 76 5.28 4.57 -11.31
C LEU A 76 4.35 5.01 -12.45
N ALA A 77 4.40 4.33 -13.60
CA ALA A 77 3.47 4.58 -14.69
C ALA A 77 2.01 4.30 -14.28
N THR A 78 1.78 3.21 -13.55
CA THR A 78 0.44 2.88 -13.02
C THR A 78 -0.04 3.91 -12.00
N LEU A 79 0.86 4.42 -11.15
CA LEU A 79 0.55 5.47 -10.16
C LEU A 79 0.10 6.74 -10.86
N ASP A 80 0.87 7.22 -11.84
CA ASP A 80 0.55 8.43 -12.63
C ASP A 80 -0.80 8.31 -13.37
N ASP A 81 -1.09 7.15 -13.95
CA ASP A 81 -2.38 6.89 -14.60
C ASP A 81 -3.55 6.92 -13.60
N LEU A 82 -3.41 6.24 -12.46
CA LEU A 82 -4.44 6.23 -11.42
C LEU A 82 -4.66 7.62 -10.80
N GLU A 83 -3.60 8.38 -10.58
CA GLU A 83 -3.68 9.77 -10.11
C GLU A 83 -4.47 10.63 -11.09
N LYS A 84 -4.19 10.52 -12.40
CA LYS A 84 -4.97 11.21 -13.44
C LYS A 84 -6.45 10.84 -13.43
N GLN A 85 -6.79 9.57 -13.23
CA GLN A 85 -8.17 9.11 -13.13
C GLN A 85 -8.89 9.62 -11.88
N VAL A 86 -8.18 9.73 -10.75
CA VAL A 86 -8.77 10.15 -9.46
C VAL A 86 -8.79 11.68 -9.28
N ASN A 87 -7.89 12.41 -9.95
CA ASN A 87 -7.76 13.87 -9.84
C ASN A 87 -9.09 14.65 -9.94
N PRO A 88 -10.00 14.35 -10.88
CA PRO A 88 -11.30 15.04 -10.93
C PRO A 88 -12.11 14.89 -9.64
N CYS A 89 -12.15 13.68 -9.06
CA CYS A 89 -12.81 13.43 -7.78
C CYS A 89 -12.08 14.12 -6.63
N MET A 90 -10.74 14.11 -6.64
CA MET A 90 -9.93 14.73 -5.60
C MET A 90 -10.13 16.25 -5.55
N ASN A 91 -10.20 16.90 -6.71
CA ASN A 91 -10.44 18.34 -6.81
C ASN A 91 -11.80 18.75 -6.21
N ILE A 92 -12.83 17.90 -6.35
CA ILE A 92 -14.15 18.15 -5.76
C ILE A 92 -14.10 18.02 -4.24
N ILE A 93 -13.42 16.98 -3.73
CA ILE A 93 -13.31 16.73 -2.28
C ILE A 93 -12.45 17.80 -1.60
N GLN A 94 -11.44 18.32 -2.29
CA GLN A 94 -10.56 19.38 -1.78
C GLN A 94 -11.19 20.77 -1.84
N ASP A 95 -12.31 20.96 -2.55
CA ASP A 95 -13.04 22.23 -2.59
C ASP A 95 -13.75 22.50 -1.25
N PRO A 96 -13.32 23.50 -0.47
CA PRO A 96 -13.91 23.80 0.83
C PRO A 96 -15.38 24.24 0.72
N THR A 97 -15.79 24.80 -0.44
CA THR A 97 -17.18 25.20 -0.66
C THR A 97 -18.08 24.00 -0.87
N PHE A 98 -17.58 22.93 -1.47
CA PHE A 98 -18.30 21.67 -1.60
C PHE A 98 -18.49 20.99 -0.25
N VAL A 99 -17.43 20.92 0.56
CA VAL A 99 -17.48 20.31 1.90
C VAL A 99 -18.49 21.03 2.80
N GLN A 100 -18.59 22.36 2.72
CA GLN A 100 -19.59 23.13 3.47
C GLN A 100 -21.03 22.90 2.98
N GLN A 101 -21.22 22.54 1.71
CA GLN A 101 -22.53 22.26 1.13
C GLN A 101 -23.01 20.82 1.39
N MET A 102 -22.12 19.93 1.86
CA MET A 102 -22.49 18.58 2.24
C MET A 102 -23.46 18.58 3.43
N LYS A 103 -24.60 17.92 3.25
CA LYS A 103 -25.61 17.73 4.29
C LYS A 103 -25.40 16.40 5.00
N GLN A 104 -26.05 16.21 6.16
CA GLN A 104 -26.00 14.94 6.88
C GLN A 104 -26.73 13.80 6.12
N ASP A 105 -27.67 14.15 5.24
CA ASP A 105 -28.39 13.21 4.39
C ASP A 105 -27.53 12.79 3.18
N LYS A 106 -27.27 11.47 3.11
CA LYS A 106 -26.49 10.85 2.04
C LYS A 106 -27.18 10.94 0.68
N VAL A 107 -28.52 10.88 0.62
CA VAL A 107 -29.27 10.91 -0.65
C VAL A 107 -29.20 12.30 -1.26
N ALA A 108 -29.35 13.35 -0.44
CA ALA A 108 -29.20 14.74 -0.88
C ALA A 108 -27.79 15.05 -1.40
N ASN A 109 -26.75 14.50 -0.76
CA ASN A 109 -25.36 14.66 -1.23
C ASN A 109 -25.11 13.97 -2.58
N LEU A 110 -25.71 12.81 -2.81
CA LEU A 110 -25.62 12.11 -4.10
C LEU A 110 -26.29 12.92 -5.22
N THR A 111 -27.43 13.53 -4.96
CA THR A 111 -28.10 14.44 -5.91
C THR A 111 -27.25 15.68 -6.19
N LEU A 112 -26.67 16.30 -5.15
CA LEU A 112 -25.76 17.45 -5.28
C LEU A 112 -24.54 17.13 -6.16
N LEU A 113 -23.94 15.94 -5.98
CA LEU A 113 -22.81 15.46 -6.78
C LEU A 113 -23.18 15.23 -8.25
N LYS A 114 -24.38 14.70 -8.51
CA LYS A 114 -24.90 14.48 -9.87
C LYS A 114 -25.22 15.80 -10.58
N ASP A 115 -25.92 16.71 -9.89
CA ASP A 115 -26.42 17.94 -10.50
C ASP A 115 -25.32 18.98 -10.70
N LYS A 116 -24.44 19.17 -9.71
CA LYS A 116 -23.43 20.25 -9.72
C LYS A 116 -22.11 19.82 -10.35
N TYR A 117 -21.71 18.56 -10.18
CA TYR A 117 -20.39 18.07 -10.60
C TYR A 117 -20.45 16.99 -11.68
N LYS A 118 -21.65 16.59 -12.16
CA LYS A 118 -21.86 15.58 -13.22
C LYS A 118 -21.04 14.31 -13.02
N VAL A 119 -20.81 13.92 -11.76
CA VAL A 119 -20.07 12.70 -11.45
C VAL A 119 -20.94 11.51 -11.88
N MET A 120 -20.58 10.87 -12.99
CA MET A 120 -21.14 9.57 -13.34
C MET A 120 -20.62 8.56 -12.33
N LEU A 121 -21.51 8.11 -11.45
CA LEU A 121 -21.26 6.91 -10.66
C LEU A 121 -21.22 5.74 -11.66
N LEU A 122 -20.03 5.20 -11.89
CA LEU A 122 -19.85 3.93 -12.59
C LEU A 122 -20.76 2.91 -11.89
N THR A 123 -21.72 2.40 -12.68
CA THR A 123 -22.68 1.38 -12.26
C THR A 123 -22.04 0.01 -12.30
#